data_AF-A0AAD1DNW0-F1
#
_entry.id   AF-A0AAD1DNW0-F1
#
_cell.length_a   1.000
_cell.length_b   1.000
_cell.length_c   1.000
_cell.angle_alpha   90.00
_cell.angle_beta   90.00
_cell.angle_gamma   90.00
#
_symmetry.space_group_name_H-M   'P 1'
#
loop_
_entity.id
_entity.type
_entity.pdbx_description
1 polymer ?
#
loop_
_entity_poly.entity_id
_entity_poly.type
_entity_poly.pdbx_seq_one_letter_code
_entity_poly.pdbx_strand_id
1 'polypeptide(L)'
;MNSFKDSLIEIDTHLLGACLKPATFANFYTHASQNELTNNTIALEKANSFSVDKTLENPFSYFNHFYSDRIKSKNCLLQSELNDIHSTNGTISIYDLAKKNFTTVRQLERNFKKLIGLSPKEYSNIIRFQNALNLIKNPKLNRSLLDIAFECGYYDHSHLSNEFKRNTGLSPSSF
;
A
#
# COMPACT_ATOMS: atom_id res chain seq x y z
N MET A 1 14.48 -6.54 7.21
CA MET A 1 15.73 -6.03 6.62
C MET A 1 15.36 -5.53 5.23
N ASN A 2 15.00 -4.26 5.11
CA ASN A 2 14.67 -3.69 3.79
C ASN A 2 16.00 -3.38 3.13
N SER A 3 16.39 -4.19 2.16
CA SER A 3 17.53 -3.90 1.30
C SER A 3 17.15 -2.66 0.48
N PHE A 4 17.56 -1.48 0.96
CA PHE A 4 17.61 -0.30 0.11
C PHE A 4 18.70 -0.58 -0.92
N LYS A 5 18.29 -0.96 -2.14
CA LYS A 5 19.21 -0.97 -3.27
C LYS A 5 19.26 0.47 -3.77
N ASP A 6 20.41 1.12 -3.62
CA ASP A 6 20.71 2.29 -4.42
C ASP A 6 20.65 1.85 -5.89
N SER A 7 19.54 2.19 -6.56
CA SER A 7 19.47 2.09 -8.00
C SER A 7 20.30 3.25 -8.56
N LEU A 8 21.49 2.95 -9.07
CA LEU A 8 22.24 3.88 -9.90
C LEU A 8 21.41 4.15 -11.16
N ILE A 9 20.87 5.35 -11.25
CA ILE A 9 20.09 5.83 -12.38
C ILE A 9 21.06 6.58 -13.29
N GLU A 10 21.16 6.19 -14.56
CA GLU A 10 22.02 6.87 -15.53
C GLU A 10 21.59 8.33 -15.74
N ILE A 11 22.53 9.19 -16.12
CA ILE A 11 22.36 10.65 -16.22
C ILE A 11 21.19 11.06 -17.15
N ASP A 12 20.79 10.21 -18.09
CA ASP A 12 19.69 10.47 -19.04
C ASP A 12 18.44 9.59 -18.81
N THR A 13 18.25 9.07 -17.59
CA THR A 13 17.08 8.27 -17.25
C THR A 13 15.99 9.11 -16.59
N HIS A 14 14.80 9.12 -17.20
CA HIS A 14 13.61 9.73 -16.61
C HIS A 14 12.78 8.69 -15.87
N LEU A 15 12.52 8.92 -14.58
CA LEU A 15 11.61 8.09 -13.79
C LEU A 15 10.21 8.71 -13.73
N LEU A 16 9.22 7.90 -14.06
CA LEU A 16 7.81 8.24 -13.96
C LEU A 16 7.14 7.25 -13.00
N GLY A 17 6.47 7.78 -11.98
CA GLY A 17 5.74 6.99 -11.00
C GLY A 17 4.24 7.19 -11.12
N ALA A 18 3.49 6.11 -11.12
CA ALA A 18 2.03 6.13 -10.99
C ALA A 18 1.63 5.53 -9.64
N CYS A 19 0.99 6.32 -8.79
CA CYS A 19 0.44 5.83 -7.52
C CYS A 19 -0.98 5.31 -7.75
N LEU A 20 -1.17 4.00 -7.56
CA LEU A 20 -2.46 3.35 -7.75
C LEU A 20 -3.09 3.03 -6.39
N LYS A 21 -4.43 3.04 -6.35
CA LYS A 21 -5.16 2.54 -5.17
C LYS A 21 -4.86 1.05 -4.96
N PRO A 22 -4.92 0.53 -3.72
CA PRO A 22 -4.71 -0.88 -3.43
C PRO A 22 -5.53 -1.79 -4.36
N ALA A 23 -4.92 -2.90 -4.76
CA ALA A 23 -5.46 -3.88 -5.72
C ALA A 23 -5.74 -3.39 -7.16
N THR A 24 -5.60 -2.10 -7.46
CA THR A 24 -5.87 -1.56 -8.80
C THR A 24 -4.89 -2.08 -9.84
N PHE A 25 -3.63 -2.32 -9.46
CA PHE A 25 -2.61 -2.83 -10.38
C PHE A 25 -2.93 -4.23 -10.93
N ALA A 26 -3.72 -5.04 -10.21
CA ALA A 26 -4.17 -6.34 -10.69
C ALA A 26 -5.10 -6.26 -11.92
N ASN A 27 -5.61 -5.06 -12.25
CA ASN A 27 -6.36 -4.83 -13.49
C ASN A 27 -5.46 -4.79 -14.74
N PHE A 28 -4.15 -4.56 -14.58
CA PHE A 28 -3.20 -4.38 -15.68
C PHE A 28 -2.42 -5.65 -15.99
N TYR A 29 -2.27 -6.55 -15.02
CA TYR A 29 -1.53 -7.81 -15.15
C TYR A 29 -2.44 -8.98 -14.78
N THR A 30 -3.05 -9.59 -15.79
CA THR A 30 -4.02 -10.67 -15.61
C THR A 30 -3.40 -12.02 -15.23
N HIS A 31 -2.10 -12.21 -15.49
CA HIS A 31 -1.46 -13.51 -15.40
C HIS A 31 -0.48 -13.68 -14.23
N ALA A 32 -0.01 -12.59 -13.62
CA ALA A 32 0.94 -12.63 -12.52
C ALA A 32 0.28 -12.26 -11.19
N SER A 33 0.68 -12.96 -10.13
CA SER A 33 0.24 -12.64 -8.77
C SER A 33 1.03 -11.42 -8.28
N GLN A 34 0.37 -10.43 -7.64
CA GLN A 34 1.04 -9.19 -7.26
C GLN A 34 2.24 -9.38 -6.33
N ASN A 35 2.20 -10.40 -5.46
CA ASN A 35 3.34 -10.74 -4.61
C ASN A 35 4.58 -11.25 -5.38
N GLU A 36 4.42 -11.73 -6.60
CA GLU A 36 5.54 -12.09 -7.49
C GLU A 36 6.20 -10.83 -8.07
N LEU A 37 5.43 -9.74 -8.17
CA LEU A 37 5.88 -8.45 -8.71
C LEU A 37 6.45 -7.54 -7.63
N THR A 38 5.96 -7.66 -6.39
CA THR A 38 6.43 -6.87 -5.25
C THR A 38 7.94 -6.99 -5.09
N ASN A 39 8.64 -5.84 -5.00
CA ASN A 39 10.10 -5.72 -4.88
C ASN A 39 10.91 -6.24 -6.08
N ASN A 40 10.25 -6.55 -7.21
CA ASN A 40 10.92 -6.97 -8.43
C ASN A 40 10.72 -5.93 -9.54
N THR A 41 11.72 -5.79 -10.41
CA THR A 41 11.57 -5.02 -11.65
C THR A 41 11.14 -5.98 -12.75
N ILE A 42 10.01 -5.69 -13.40
CA ILE A 42 9.48 -6.48 -14.50
C ILE A 42 9.35 -5.61 -15.75
N ALA A 43 9.68 -6.19 -16.91
CA ALA A 43 9.42 -5.54 -18.18
C ALA A 43 7.91 -5.51 -18.45
N LEU A 44 7.39 -4.34 -18.84
CA LEU A 44 6.02 -4.20 -19.32
C LEU A 44 5.88 -4.91 -20.68
N GLU A 45 4.95 -5.86 -20.78
CA GLU A 45 4.60 -6.44 -22.08
C GLU A 45 4.14 -5.34 -23.05
N LYS A 46 4.51 -5.44 -24.33
CA LYS A 46 4.15 -4.40 -25.34
C LYS A 46 2.66 -4.07 -25.37
N ALA A 47 1.78 -5.05 -25.18
CA ALA A 47 0.33 -4.85 -25.14
C ALA A 47 -0.16 -4.01 -23.93
N ASN A 48 0.64 -3.95 -22.87
CA ASN A 48 0.38 -3.19 -21.65
C ASN A 48 1.34 -2.00 -21.47
N SER A 49 2.19 -1.73 -22.46
CA SER A 49 3.15 -0.63 -22.42
C SER A 49 2.51 0.70 -22.84
N PHE A 50 3.07 1.79 -22.35
CA PHE A 50 2.72 3.15 -22.74
C PHE A 50 3.55 3.62 -23.94
N SER A 51 3.03 4.58 -24.68
CA SER A 51 3.77 5.23 -25.78
C SER A 51 4.70 6.29 -25.20
N VAL A 52 6.01 6.06 -25.30
CA VAL A 52 7.05 6.96 -24.78
C VAL A 52 6.91 8.37 -25.35
N ASP A 53 6.72 8.49 -26.67
CA ASP A 53 6.56 9.80 -27.33
C ASP A 53 5.38 10.59 -26.76
N LYS A 54 4.22 9.94 -26.59
CA LYS A 54 3.03 10.56 -25.99
C LYS A 54 3.22 10.92 -24.52
N THR A 55 4.02 10.14 -23.78
CA THR A 55 4.35 10.47 -22.39
C THR A 55 5.27 11.68 -22.26
N LEU A 56 6.16 11.91 -23.23
CA LEU A 56 7.06 13.06 -23.22
C LEU A 56 6.34 14.37 -23.57
N GLU A 57 5.32 14.32 -24.44
CA GLU A 57 4.52 15.50 -24.82
C GLU A 57 3.57 15.98 -23.70
N ASN A 58 2.79 15.07 -23.10
CA ASN A 58 1.85 15.40 -22.03
C ASN A 58 1.66 14.22 -21.04
N PRO A 59 2.60 14.02 -20.10
CA PRO A 59 2.63 12.82 -19.26
C PRO A 59 1.37 12.70 -18.41
N PHE A 60 0.91 13.77 -17.78
CA PHE A 60 -0.23 13.74 -16.86
C PHE A 60 -1.53 13.36 -17.56
N SER A 61 -1.86 14.02 -18.68
CA SER A 61 -3.10 13.75 -19.41
C SER A 61 -3.08 12.34 -19.99
N TYR A 62 -1.95 11.96 -20.60
CA TYR A 62 -1.79 10.65 -21.21
C TYR A 62 -1.91 9.52 -20.17
N PHE A 63 -1.17 9.59 -19.05
CA PHE A 63 -1.25 8.56 -18.01
C PHE A 63 -2.62 8.51 -17.37
N ASN A 64 -3.25 9.66 -17.07
CA ASN A 64 -4.61 9.66 -16.52
C ASN A 64 -5.58 8.95 -17.45
N HIS A 65 -5.51 9.20 -18.76
CA HIS A 65 -6.36 8.51 -19.74
C HIS A 65 -6.02 7.01 -19.83
N PHE A 66 -4.73 6.68 -19.98
CA PHE A 66 -4.22 5.31 -20.09
C PHE A 66 -4.64 4.42 -18.91
N TYR A 67 -4.50 4.91 -17.68
CA TYR A 67 -4.90 4.17 -16.48
C TYR A 67 -6.42 4.17 -16.31
N SER A 68 -7.10 5.30 -16.53
CA SER A 68 -8.55 5.39 -16.29
C SER A 68 -9.35 4.44 -17.19
N ASP A 69 -8.97 4.31 -18.46
CA ASP A 69 -9.67 3.43 -19.39
C ASP A 69 -9.57 1.95 -19.00
N ARG A 70 -8.48 1.55 -18.36
CA ARG A 70 -8.24 0.18 -17.89
C ARG A 70 -8.87 -0.11 -16.52
N ILE A 71 -9.30 0.92 -15.79
CA ILE A 71 -9.94 0.80 -14.45
C ILE A 71 -11.47 0.68 -14.55
N LYS A 72 -12.09 1.10 -15.67
CA LYS A 72 -13.54 1.35 -15.82
C LYS A 72 -14.50 0.19 -15.53
N SER A 73 -14.08 -1.06 -15.33
CA SER A 73 -15.04 -2.19 -15.25
C SER A 73 -14.75 -3.33 -14.27
N LYS A 74 -13.78 -3.23 -13.36
CA LYS A 74 -13.52 -4.31 -12.39
C LYS A 74 -13.74 -3.86 -10.95
N ASN A 75 -14.83 -4.34 -10.34
CA ASN A 75 -15.01 -4.28 -8.90
C ASN A 75 -13.84 -5.01 -8.23
N CYS A 76 -13.18 -4.34 -7.28
CA CYS A 76 -12.13 -4.96 -6.50
C CYS A 76 -12.74 -6.07 -5.62
N LEU A 77 -12.29 -7.31 -5.79
CA LEU A 77 -12.75 -8.46 -4.99
C LEU A 77 -12.47 -8.32 -3.49
N LEU A 78 -11.65 -7.34 -3.08
CA LEU A 78 -11.28 -7.07 -1.69
C LEU A 78 -11.86 -5.76 -1.15
N GLN A 79 -12.84 -5.17 -1.84
CA GLN A 79 -13.31 -3.82 -1.50
C GLN A 79 -13.90 -3.76 -0.09
N SER A 80 -14.67 -4.75 0.33
CA SER A 80 -15.25 -4.78 1.68
C SER A 80 -14.19 -4.95 2.75
N GLU A 81 -13.21 -5.85 2.54
CA GLU A 81 -12.11 -6.06 3.47
C GLU A 81 -11.23 -4.81 3.59
N LEU A 82 -10.94 -4.14 2.46
CA LEU A 82 -10.19 -2.88 2.46
C LEU A 82 -10.94 -1.79 3.24
N ASN A 83 -12.25 -1.66 3.04
CA ASN A 83 -13.08 -0.70 3.77
C ASN A 83 -13.12 -1.02 5.28
N ASP A 84 -13.17 -2.28 5.66
CA ASP A 84 -13.14 -2.71 7.06
C ASP A 84 -11.81 -2.37 7.75
N ILE A 85 -10.70 -2.59 7.05
CA ILE A 85 -9.38 -2.21 7.55
C ILE A 85 -9.28 -0.69 7.70
N HIS A 86 -9.72 0.08 6.70
CA HIS A 86 -9.67 1.56 6.74
C HIS A 86 -10.58 2.14 7.83
N SER A 87 -11.81 1.65 7.95
CA SER A 87 -12.78 2.13 8.97
C SER A 87 -12.35 1.83 10.40
N THR A 88 -11.50 0.82 10.60
CA THR A 88 -10.93 0.47 11.91
C THR A 88 -9.50 0.98 12.09
N ASN A 89 -9.00 1.84 11.19
CA ASN A 89 -7.63 2.33 11.20
C ASN A 89 -6.58 1.21 11.34
N GLY A 90 -6.82 0.05 10.72
CA GLY A 90 -5.92 -1.09 10.73
C GLY A 90 -5.90 -1.91 12.03
N THR A 91 -6.83 -1.66 12.96
CA THR A 91 -6.86 -2.35 14.27
C THR A 91 -7.67 -3.65 14.28
N ILE A 92 -8.53 -3.88 13.26
CA ILE A 92 -9.29 -5.13 13.15
C ILE A 92 -8.39 -6.37 13.09
N SER A 93 -8.75 -7.41 13.84
CA SER A 93 -8.03 -8.68 13.78
C SER A 93 -8.29 -9.37 12.45
N ILE A 94 -7.32 -10.14 11.95
CA ILE A 94 -7.47 -10.86 10.66
C ILE A 94 -8.58 -11.93 10.76
N TYR A 95 -8.78 -12.50 11.95
CA TYR A 95 -9.88 -13.42 12.22
C TYR A 95 -11.24 -12.73 12.08
N ASP A 96 -11.42 -11.57 12.71
CA ASP A 96 -12.68 -10.82 12.65
C ASP A 96 -12.95 -10.28 11.25
N LEU A 97 -11.90 -9.83 10.56
CA LEU A 97 -11.98 -9.40 9.17
C LEU A 97 -12.48 -10.54 8.27
N ALA A 98 -11.91 -11.74 8.42
CA ALA A 98 -12.34 -12.91 7.66
C ALA A 98 -13.78 -13.31 8.00
N LYS A 99 -14.12 -13.34 9.30
CA LYS A 99 -15.47 -13.67 9.79
C LYS A 99 -16.52 -12.68 9.26
N LYS A 100 -16.23 -11.38 9.30
CA LYS A 100 -17.12 -10.31 8.82
C LYS A 100 -17.38 -10.38 7.31
N ASN A 101 -16.38 -10.81 6.55
CA ASN A 101 -16.45 -10.95 5.10
C ASN A 101 -16.79 -12.38 4.64
N PHE A 102 -17.32 -13.22 5.53
CA PHE A 102 -17.76 -14.59 5.24
C PHE A 102 -16.70 -15.44 4.52
N THR A 103 -15.44 -15.29 4.91
CA THR A 103 -14.30 -15.99 4.33
C THR A 103 -13.42 -16.62 5.41
N THR A 104 -12.45 -17.42 4.98
CA THR A 104 -11.44 -18.00 5.90
C THR A 104 -10.19 -17.14 5.89
N VAL A 105 -9.42 -17.15 7.00
CA VAL A 105 -8.12 -16.45 7.08
C VAL A 105 -7.20 -16.87 5.94
N ARG A 106 -7.13 -18.17 5.63
CA ARG A 106 -6.30 -18.70 4.54
C ARG A 106 -6.71 -18.16 3.16
N GLN A 107 -8.02 -18.09 2.89
CA GLN A 107 -8.53 -17.53 1.65
C GLN A 107 -8.23 -16.03 1.55
N LEU A 108 -8.43 -15.31 2.66
CA LEU A 108 -8.16 -13.88 2.77
C LEU A 108 -6.69 -13.59 2.49
N GLU A 109 -5.77 -14.31 3.13
CA GLU A 109 -4.33 -14.20 2.90
C GLU A 109 -3.94 -14.44 1.45
N ARG A 110 -4.51 -15.49 0.82
CA ARG A 110 -4.26 -15.81 -0.58
C ARG A 110 -4.74 -14.70 -1.50
N ASN A 111 -5.93 -14.16 -1.27
CA ASN A 111 -6.49 -13.08 -2.10
C ASN A 111 -5.68 -11.80 -1.95
N PHE A 112 -5.31 -11.43 -0.73
CA PHE A 112 -4.46 -10.26 -0.45
C PHE A 112 -3.09 -10.38 -1.12
N LYS A 113 -2.40 -11.52 -0.97
CA LYS A 113 -1.13 -11.75 -1.67
C LYS A 113 -1.28 -11.67 -3.19
N LYS A 114 -2.37 -12.22 -3.72
CA LYS A 114 -2.63 -12.22 -5.17
C LYS A 114 -2.93 -10.84 -5.73
N LEU A 115 -3.78 -10.07 -5.05
CA LEU A 115 -4.34 -8.83 -5.60
C LEU A 115 -3.61 -7.57 -5.12
N ILE A 116 -3.07 -7.58 -3.91
CA ILE A 116 -2.39 -6.43 -3.28
C ILE A 116 -0.87 -6.65 -3.23
N GLY A 117 -0.42 -7.90 -3.19
CA GLY A 117 1.00 -8.24 -3.07
C GLY A 117 1.53 -8.29 -1.63
N LEU A 118 0.64 -8.07 -0.65
CA LEU A 118 0.90 -8.11 0.79
C LEU A 118 -0.06 -9.08 1.47
N SER A 119 0.26 -9.55 2.67
CA SER A 119 -0.73 -10.19 3.55
C SER A 119 -1.73 -9.17 4.10
N PRO A 120 -2.93 -9.58 4.55
CA PRO A 120 -3.87 -8.69 5.19
C PRO A 120 -3.31 -8.08 6.48
N LYS A 121 -2.44 -8.82 7.19
CA LYS A 121 -1.79 -8.30 8.40
C LYS A 121 -0.79 -7.19 8.09
N GLU A 122 0.05 -7.36 7.07
CA GLU A 122 0.98 -6.31 6.63
C GLU A 122 0.23 -5.07 6.19
N TYR A 123 -0.84 -5.23 5.40
CA TYR A 123 -1.67 -4.13 4.96
C TYR A 123 -2.34 -3.40 6.14
N SER A 124 -2.95 -4.12 7.08
CA SER A 124 -3.52 -3.52 8.30
C SER A 124 -2.47 -2.78 9.12
N ASN A 125 -1.25 -3.32 9.25
CA ASN A 125 -0.16 -2.64 9.96
C ASN A 125 0.25 -1.33 9.26
N ILE A 126 0.24 -1.27 7.93
CA ILE A 126 0.51 -0.04 7.16
C ILE A 126 -0.57 1.00 7.44
N ILE A 127 -1.86 0.63 7.40
CA ILE A 127 -2.97 1.56 7.69
C ILE A 127 -2.90 2.07 9.14
N ARG A 128 -2.61 1.18 10.09
CA ARG A 128 -2.41 1.54 11.50
C ARG A 128 -1.25 2.51 11.69
N PHE A 129 -0.13 2.26 11.03
CA PHE A 129 1.03 3.17 11.01
C PHE A 129 0.68 4.54 10.42
N GLN A 130 -0.02 4.58 9.29
CA GLN A 130 -0.45 5.83 8.65
C GLN A 130 -1.37 6.64 9.58
N ASN A 131 -2.29 5.98 10.28
CA ASN A 131 -3.14 6.64 11.27
C ASN A 131 -2.31 7.25 12.41
N ALA A 132 -1.38 6.48 13.00
CA ALA A 132 -0.50 6.98 14.04
C ALA A 132 0.37 8.17 13.58
N LEU A 133 0.90 8.11 12.36
CA LEU A 133 1.68 9.19 11.76
C LEU A 133 0.85 10.47 11.61
N ASN A 134 -0.42 10.34 11.20
CA ASN A 134 -1.32 11.47 11.07
C ASN A 134 -1.64 12.12 12.43
N LEU A 135 -1.78 11.32 13.50
CA LEU A 135 -1.98 11.83 14.85
C LEU A 135 -0.75 12.57 15.38
N ILE A 136 0.46 12.02 15.16
CA ILE A 136 1.73 12.65 15.57
C ILE A 136 1.92 13.99 14.87
N LYS A 137 1.67 14.05 13.56
CA LYS A 137 1.83 15.27 12.76
C LYS A 137 0.76 16.33 13.01
N ASN A 138 -0.23 16.07 13.86
CA ASN A 138 -1.31 17.01 14.13
C ASN A 138 -1.05 17.81 15.42
N PRO A 139 -0.53 19.05 15.32
CA PRO A 139 -0.12 19.84 16.49
C PRO A 139 -1.30 20.25 17.39
N LYS A 140 -2.54 20.15 16.90
CA LYS A 140 -3.74 20.54 17.66
C LYS A 140 -4.14 19.53 18.74
N LEU A 141 -3.60 18.31 18.69
CA LEU A 141 -4.04 17.24 19.57
C LEU A 141 -3.29 17.19 20.92
N ASN A 142 -2.10 17.80 21.02
CA ASN A 142 -1.24 17.80 22.21
C ASN A 142 -1.20 16.45 22.97
N ARG A 143 -1.11 15.34 22.21
CA ARG A 143 -1.11 13.96 22.73
C ARG A 143 0.32 13.46 22.91
N SER A 144 0.55 12.69 23.97
CA SER A 144 1.83 12.00 24.12
C SER A 144 1.93 10.83 23.14
N LEU A 145 3.16 10.41 22.81
CA LEU A 145 3.38 9.22 21.98
C LEU A 145 2.81 7.94 22.62
N LEU A 146 2.72 7.90 23.95
CA LEU A 146 2.12 6.78 24.67
C LEU A 146 0.60 6.73 24.46
N ASP A 147 -0.07 7.88 24.52
CA ASP A 147 -1.52 7.96 24.25
C ASP A 147 -1.83 7.54 22.81
N ILE A 148 -1.04 8.03 21.85
CA ILE A 148 -1.17 7.66 20.43
C ILE A 148 -0.92 6.17 20.23
N ALA A 149 0.05 5.59 20.95
CA ALA A 149 0.31 4.16 20.89
C ALA A 149 -0.94 3.36 21.28
N PHE A 150 -1.54 3.67 22.43
CA PHE A 150 -2.74 2.98 22.90
C PHE A 150 -3.95 3.22 21.99
N GLU A 151 -4.18 4.45 21.56
CA GLU A 151 -5.29 4.80 20.65
C GLU A 151 -5.20 4.05 19.31
N CYS A 152 -3.99 3.87 18.78
CA CYS A 152 -3.77 3.13 17.54
C CYS A 152 -3.68 1.62 17.73
N GLY A 153 -3.86 1.09 18.94
CA GLY A 153 -3.80 -0.36 19.20
C GLY A 153 -2.38 -0.93 19.16
N TYR A 154 -1.38 -0.14 19.54
CA TYR A 154 -0.06 -0.65 19.92
C TYR A 154 -0.05 -1.03 21.39
N TYR A 155 0.86 -1.94 21.75
CA TYR A 155 0.97 -2.44 23.12
C TYR A 155 1.60 -1.41 24.05
N ASP A 156 2.60 -0.69 23.54
CA ASP A 156 3.34 0.34 24.26
C ASP A 156 4.07 1.27 23.27
N HIS A 157 4.80 2.24 23.82
CA HIS A 157 5.65 3.17 23.07
C HIS A 157 6.76 2.46 22.26
N SER A 158 7.30 1.34 22.76
CA SER A 158 8.37 0.59 22.09
C SER A 158 7.86 -0.12 20.84
N HIS A 159 6.66 -0.70 20.90
CA HIS A 159 5.98 -1.31 19.76
C HIS A 159 5.70 -0.25 18.68
N LEU A 160 5.15 0.91 19.06
CA LEU A 160 4.97 2.04 18.15
C LEU A 160 6.31 2.45 17.49
N SER A 161 7.34 2.66 18.30
CA SER A 161 8.66 3.10 17.81
C SER A 161 9.31 2.11 16.85
N ASN A 162 9.20 0.81 17.13
CA ASN A 162 9.72 -0.24 16.26
C ASN A 162 8.97 -0.30 14.93
N GLU A 163 7.65 -0.07 14.93
CA GLU A 163 6.85 0.02 13.71
C GLU A 163 7.23 1.23 12.86
N PHE A 164 7.46 2.39 13.47
CA PHE A 164 7.94 3.59 12.76
C PHE A 164 9.29 3.35 12.10
N LYS A 165 10.27 2.86 12.87
CA LYS A 165 11.60 2.52 12.33
C LYS A 165 11.52 1.52 11.19
N ARG A 166 10.64 0.51 11.28
CA ARG A 166 10.46 -0.47 10.21
C ARG A 166 9.89 0.13 8.93
N ASN A 167 8.96 1.08 9.04
CA ASN A 167 8.28 1.67 7.87
C ASN A 167 9.03 2.87 7.27
N THR A 168 9.72 3.68 8.08
CA THR A 168 10.35 4.94 7.63
C THR A 168 11.86 5.00 7.83
N GLY A 169 12.44 4.09 8.60
CA GLY A 169 13.82 4.19 9.08
C GLY A 169 14.02 5.19 10.22
N LEU A 170 12.99 5.94 10.63
CA LEU A 170 13.08 7.02 11.61
C LEU A 170 12.28 6.73 12.88
N SER A 171 12.60 7.46 13.96
CA SER A 171 11.84 7.46 15.22
C SER A 171 10.52 8.23 15.06
N PRO A 172 9.43 7.86 15.77
CA PRO A 172 8.21 8.67 15.79
C PRO A 172 8.45 10.11 16.26
N SER A 173 9.44 10.34 17.13
CA SER A 173 9.83 11.67 17.62
C SER A 173 10.49 12.57 16.57
N SER A 174 10.76 12.05 15.37
CA SER A 174 11.35 12.82 14.25
C SER A 174 10.30 13.47 13.35
N PHE A 175 9.01 13.29 13.63
CA PHE A 175 7.87 13.82 12.88
C PHE A 175 7.07 14.79 13.73
#